data_AF-A0AAD0S4R3-F1
#
_entry.id   AF-A0AAD0S4R3-F1
#
_cell.length_a   1.000
_cell.length_b   1.000
_cell.length_c   1.000
_cell.angle_alpha   90.00
_cell.angle_beta   90.00
_cell.angle_gamma   90.00
#
_symmetry.space_group_name_H-M   'P 1'
#
loop_
_entity.id
_entity.type
_entity.pdbx_description
1 polymer ?
#
loop_
_entity_poly.entity_id
_entity_poly.type
_entity_poly.pdbx_seq_one_letter_code
_entity_poly.pdbx_strand_id
1 'polypeptide(L)'
;MPFSNFKPPLYKCDFDVPFAEQLSKINDPVVIPVQQGKRAYIKLGPESINSIQAVDIKGNAFTLDKNIQEMLASKVAIGSFESGVLETYILDDGSVCLYDVIMLNGTEINSSYKDRQKSLKGMFGHKSGFTYPDTLEANSDLKSHPGRHFIVKDNSVSCLDSRTFVIPNFYSVKVLIEEKYSYRPGYYKVMFTTPEGYETIGDLYHPHEELYANTQIQIAFKKVENGKPVNFWFSPIQHKNKPNYDEAGTEISQISQLSYFWYGPEQAAPILG
;
A
#
# COMPACT_ATOMS: atom_id res chain seq x y z
N MET A 1 -4.89 -19.84 -19.12
CA MET A 1 -3.80 -20.55 -18.39
C MET A 1 -4.37 -21.29 -17.18
N PRO A 2 -3.84 -22.48 -16.80
CA PRO A 2 -4.13 -23.09 -15.49
C PRO A 2 -3.70 -22.15 -14.36
N PHE A 3 -4.52 -22.03 -13.30
CA PHE A 3 -4.24 -21.12 -12.17
C PHE A 3 -2.99 -21.48 -11.38
N SER A 4 -2.55 -22.73 -11.41
CA SER A 4 -1.26 -23.15 -10.84
C SER A 4 -0.08 -22.33 -11.37
N ASN A 5 -0.25 -21.68 -12.53
CA ASN A 5 0.76 -20.86 -13.17
C ASN A 5 0.51 -19.35 -13.00
N PHE A 6 -0.62 -18.94 -12.39
CA PHE A 6 -0.87 -17.53 -12.11
C PHE A 6 0.03 -17.09 -10.95
N LYS A 7 0.84 -16.07 -11.20
CA LYS A 7 1.65 -15.43 -10.17
C LYS A 7 1.05 -14.06 -9.90
N PRO A 8 0.58 -13.79 -8.67
CA PRO A 8 0.19 -12.46 -8.22
C PRO A 8 1.21 -11.38 -8.65
N PRO A 9 0.78 -10.34 -9.40
CA PRO A 9 1.64 -9.21 -9.70
C PRO A 9 2.16 -8.52 -8.43
N LEU A 10 3.48 -8.45 -8.28
CA LEU A 10 4.12 -7.67 -7.21
C LEU A 10 4.11 -6.20 -7.60
N TYR A 11 3.67 -5.34 -6.68
CA TYR A 11 3.81 -3.90 -6.84
C TYR A 11 5.13 -3.44 -6.26
N LYS A 12 5.84 -2.63 -7.03
CA LYS A 12 7.12 -2.07 -6.61
C LYS A 12 6.89 -0.84 -5.73
N CYS A 13 7.74 -0.66 -4.74
CA CYS A 13 7.86 0.58 -3.98
C CYS A 13 9.36 0.91 -3.98
N ASP A 14 9.75 1.82 -4.86
CA ASP A 14 11.14 2.23 -5.00
C ASP A 14 11.37 3.49 -4.18
N PHE A 15 12.20 3.39 -3.14
CA PHE A 15 12.56 4.54 -2.29
C PHE A 15 13.82 5.25 -2.75
N ASP A 16 14.53 4.70 -3.76
CA ASP A 16 15.78 5.26 -4.28
C ASP A 16 15.51 6.35 -5.34
N VAL A 17 14.30 6.38 -5.92
CA VAL A 17 13.87 7.35 -6.93
C VAL A 17 12.72 8.20 -6.37
N PRO A 18 12.75 9.55 -6.49
CA PRO A 18 11.63 10.39 -6.08
C PRO A 18 10.30 9.97 -6.72
N PHE A 19 9.22 9.89 -5.94
CA PHE A 19 7.91 9.42 -6.45
C PHE A 19 7.32 10.33 -7.54
N ALA A 20 7.63 11.63 -7.52
CA ALA A 20 7.27 12.55 -8.61
C ALA A 20 7.93 12.14 -9.94
N GLU A 21 9.18 11.66 -9.91
CA GLU A 21 9.89 11.16 -11.09
C GLU A 21 9.35 9.78 -11.52
N GLN A 22 8.93 8.93 -10.58
CA GLN A 22 8.27 7.67 -10.90
C GLN A 22 6.92 7.92 -11.61
N LEU A 23 6.16 8.91 -11.14
CA LEU A 23 4.89 9.32 -11.74
C LEU A 23 5.05 9.86 -13.15
N SER A 24 6.05 10.72 -13.41
CA SER A 24 6.26 11.33 -14.73
C SER A 24 6.63 10.33 -15.82
N LYS A 25 7.04 9.10 -15.45
CA LYS A 25 7.32 7.99 -16.37
C LYS A 25 6.06 7.21 -16.81
N ILE A 26 4.89 7.53 -16.26
CA ILE A 26 3.60 6.95 -16.64
C ILE A 26 2.83 7.93 -17.52
N ASN A 27 2.37 7.46 -18.69
CA ASN A 27 1.70 8.30 -19.69
C ASN A 27 0.29 8.73 -19.25
N ASP A 28 -0.50 7.80 -18.69
CA ASP A 28 -1.88 8.06 -18.23
C ASP A 28 -2.07 7.44 -16.82
N PRO A 29 -1.58 8.10 -15.76
CA PRO A 29 -1.59 7.53 -14.42
C PRO A 29 -2.99 7.56 -13.78
N VAL A 30 -3.36 6.45 -13.16
CA VAL A 30 -4.54 6.35 -12.29
C VAL A 30 -4.07 6.09 -10.87
N VAL A 31 -4.38 7.03 -9.98
CA VAL A 31 -4.01 6.95 -8.57
C VAL A 31 -5.18 6.40 -7.77
N ILE A 32 -4.94 5.35 -6.99
CA ILE A 32 -5.96 4.65 -6.22
C ILE A 32 -5.57 4.69 -4.74
N PRO A 33 -6.31 5.41 -3.89
CA PRO A 33 -6.02 5.47 -2.46
C PRO A 33 -6.45 4.18 -1.76
N VAL A 34 -5.53 3.59 -1.01
CA VAL A 34 -5.81 2.42 -0.18
C VAL A 34 -5.84 2.87 1.28
N GLN A 35 -7.01 2.88 1.89
CA GLN A 35 -7.15 3.26 3.30
C GLN A 35 -6.81 2.10 4.24
N GLN A 36 -7.40 0.92 3.99
CA GLN A 36 -7.30 -0.25 4.86
C GLN A 36 -7.37 -1.57 4.07
N GLY A 37 -7.30 -2.70 4.77
CA GLY A 37 -7.44 -4.02 4.19
C GLY A 37 -6.16 -4.62 3.61
N LYS A 38 -6.32 -5.86 3.13
CA LYS A 38 -5.26 -6.71 2.58
C LYS A 38 -5.55 -7.01 1.11
N ARG A 39 -4.54 -6.78 0.28
CA ARG A 39 -4.58 -7.13 -1.14
C ARG A 39 -4.61 -8.65 -1.31
N ALA A 40 -5.50 -9.14 -2.15
CA ALA A 40 -5.68 -10.55 -2.47
C ALA A 40 -6.14 -10.74 -3.91
N TYR A 41 -5.97 -11.96 -4.42
CA TYR A 41 -6.46 -12.34 -5.73
C TYR A 41 -7.49 -13.45 -5.58
N ILE A 42 -8.64 -13.24 -6.19
CA ILE A 42 -9.73 -14.20 -6.17
C ILE A 42 -9.91 -14.75 -7.57
N LYS A 43 -9.73 -16.05 -7.70
CA LYS A 43 -10.07 -16.79 -8.89
C LYS A 43 -11.50 -17.29 -8.77
N LEU A 44 -12.23 -17.10 -9.85
CA LEU A 44 -13.57 -17.62 -10.05
C LEU A 44 -13.51 -18.72 -11.11
N GLY A 45 -14.13 -19.86 -10.80
CA GLY A 45 -14.35 -20.94 -11.74
C GLY A 45 -15.85 -21.14 -11.99
N PRO A 46 -16.22 -22.09 -12.86
CA PRO A 46 -17.61 -22.28 -13.26
C PRO A 46 -18.50 -22.66 -12.07
N GLU A 47 -19.66 -21.98 -12.00
CA GLU A 47 -20.90 -22.22 -11.24
C GLU A 47 -20.80 -23.07 -9.95
N SER A 48 -19.80 -22.81 -9.10
CA SER A 48 -19.67 -23.50 -7.82
C SER A 48 -18.81 -22.70 -6.84
N ILE A 49 -19.22 -22.66 -5.58
CA ILE A 49 -18.41 -22.14 -4.48
C ILE A 49 -17.05 -22.86 -4.39
N ASN A 50 -17.04 -24.16 -4.71
CA ASN A 50 -15.83 -24.99 -4.65
C ASN A 50 -14.80 -24.64 -5.73
N SER A 51 -15.19 -23.89 -6.76
CA SER A 51 -14.29 -23.45 -7.82
C SER A 51 -13.65 -22.08 -7.53
N ILE A 52 -14.07 -21.42 -6.43
CA ILE A 52 -13.51 -20.15 -5.96
C ILE A 52 -12.25 -20.41 -5.15
N GLN A 53 -11.16 -19.75 -5.53
CA GLN A 53 -9.86 -19.85 -4.86
C GLN A 53 -9.36 -18.46 -4.55
N ALA A 54 -8.77 -18.26 -3.37
CA ALA A 54 -8.15 -16.99 -3.01
C ALA A 54 -6.68 -17.19 -2.63
N VAL A 55 -5.84 -16.27 -3.09
CA VAL A 55 -4.41 -16.24 -2.76
C VAL A 55 -3.99 -14.86 -2.30
N ASP A 56 -3.05 -14.80 -1.36
CA ASP A 56 -2.43 -13.54 -0.94
C ASP A 56 -1.40 -13.05 -1.98
N ILE A 57 -0.77 -11.90 -1.72
CA ILE A 57 0.26 -11.33 -2.60
C ILE A 57 1.52 -12.18 -2.72
N LYS A 58 1.72 -13.17 -1.85
CA LYS A 58 2.83 -14.14 -1.90
C LYS A 58 2.42 -15.43 -2.61
N GLY A 59 1.17 -15.56 -3.04
CA GLY A 59 0.62 -16.76 -3.66
C GLY A 59 0.16 -17.83 -2.67
N ASN A 60 0.10 -17.53 -1.37
CA ASN A 60 -0.40 -18.49 -0.38
C ASN A 60 -1.93 -18.54 -0.46
N ALA A 61 -2.47 -19.75 -0.57
CA ALA A 61 -3.91 -19.96 -0.55
C ALA A 61 -4.51 -19.67 0.83
N PHE A 62 -5.70 -19.09 0.84
CA PHE A 62 -6.50 -18.91 2.05
C PHE A 62 -7.99 -19.08 1.76
N THR A 63 -8.77 -19.31 2.80
CA THR A 63 -10.22 -19.50 2.70
C THR A 63 -10.92 -18.14 2.86
N LEU A 64 -11.80 -17.82 1.90
CA LEU A 64 -12.70 -16.67 2.00
C LEU A 64 -13.90 -17.02 2.90
N ASP A 65 -14.49 -16.01 3.53
CA ASP A 65 -15.77 -16.18 4.22
C ASP A 65 -16.84 -16.75 3.28
N LYS A 66 -17.63 -17.68 3.80
CA LYS A 66 -18.61 -18.42 3.00
C LYS A 66 -19.62 -17.50 2.30
N ASN A 67 -20.07 -16.44 2.99
CA ASN A 67 -20.99 -15.45 2.42
C ASN A 67 -20.38 -14.74 1.20
N ILE A 68 -19.09 -14.42 1.25
CA ILE A 68 -18.36 -13.80 0.13
C ILE A 68 -18.27 -14.79 -1.03
N GLN A 69 -17.95 -16.06 -0.75
CA GLN A 69 -17.89 -17.10 -1.78
C GLN A 69 -19.26 -17.32 -2.44
N GLU A 70 -20.34 -17.38 -1.66
CA GLU A 70 -21.71 -17.49 -2.17
C GLU A 70 -22.07 -16.29 -3.06
N MET A 71 -21.74 -15.06 -2.62
CA MET A 71 -21.94 -13.86 -3.43
C MET A 71 -21.16 -13.88 -4.73
N LEU A 72 -19.89 -14.28 -4.71
CA LEU A 72 -19.05 -14.38 -5.89
C LEU A 72 -19.57 -15.46 -6.86
N ALA A 73 -19.95 -16.63 -6.34
CA ALA A 73 -20.50 -17.73 -7.12
C ALA A 73 -21.80 -17.32 -7.84
N SER A 74 -22.63 -16.49 -7.19
CA SER A 74 -23.87 -15.98 -7.78
C SER A 74 -23.67 -15.10 -9.02
N LYS A 75 -22.44 -14.61 -9.24
CA LYS A 75 -22.09 -13.76 -10.39
C LYS A 75 -21.51 -14.53 -11.57
N VAL A 76 -21.14 -15.79 -11.37
CA VAL A 76 -20.63 -16.65 -12.43
C VAL A 76 -21.81 -17.37 -13.07
N ALA A 77 -21.96 -17.26 -14.39
CA ALA A 77 -23.02 -17.92 -15.15
C ALA A 77 -22.57 -18.29 -16.56
N ILE A 78 -22.94 -19.49 -17.01
CA ILE A 78 -22.65 -20.02 -18.36
C ILE A 78 -23.15 -19.06 -19.45
N GLY A 79 -22.33 -18.81 -20.47
CA GLY A 79 -22.65 -17.91 -21.58
C GLY A 79 -22.46 -16.41 -21.27
N SER A 80 -21.93 -16.08 -20.09
CA SER A 80 -21.58 -14.70 -19.71
C SER A 80 -20.16 -14.65 -19.12
N PHE A 81 -20.06 -14.63 -17.79
CA PHE A 81 -18.84 -14.67 -17.03
C PHE A 81 -18.69 -16.05 -16.39
N GLU A 82 -17.79 -16.88 -16.94
CA GLU A 82 -17.65 -18.29 -16.53
C GLU A 82 -16.43 -18.52 -15.64
N SER A 83 -15.37 -17.73 -15.83
CA SER A 83 -14.19 -17.78 -15.00
C SER A 83 -13.41 -16.48 -15.07
N GLY A 84 -12.62 -16.19 -14.04
CA GLY A 84 -11.77 -15.01 -14.05
C GLY A 84 -10.82 -14.93 -12.88
N VAL A 85 -9.92 -13.96 -12.92
CA VAL A 85 -9.04 -13.60 -11.81
C VAL A 85 -9.23 -12.14 -11.49
N LEU A 86 -9.67 -11.88 -10.26
CA LEU A 86 -9.94 -10.56 -9.72
C LEU A 86 -8.78 -10.14 -8.82
N GLU A 87 -8.35 -8.90 -8.95
CA GLU A 87 -7.58 -8.22 -7.91
C GLU A 87 -8.54 -7.55 -6.94
N THR A 88 -8.34 -7.80 -5.65
CA THR A 88 -9.25 -7.36 -4.59
C THR A 88 -8.50 -6.83 -3.38
N TYR A 89 -9.19 -6.04 -2.57
CA TYR A 89 -8.82 -5.80 -1.18
C TYR A 89 -9.91 -6.37 -0.28
N ILE A 90 -9.51 -7.21 0.66
CA ILE A 90 -10.35 -7.66 1.77
C ILE A 90 -10.19 -6.61 2.88
N LEU A 91 -11.27 -5.88 3.16
CA LEU A 91 -11.28 -4.82 4.17
C LEU A 91 -11.36 -5.40 5.58
N ASP A 92 -11.07 -4.58 6.59
CA ASP A 92 -10.97 -5.04 7.98
C ASP A 92 -12.33 -5.49 8.56
N ASP A 93 -13.44 -5.04 7.96
CA ASP A 93 -14.81 -5.48 8.27
C ASP A 93 -15.21 -6.77 7.51
N GLY A 94 -14.29 -7.36 6.75
CA GLY A 94 -14.51 -8.56 5.94
C GLY A 94 -15.13 -8.27 4.56
N SER A 95 -15.51 -7.04 4.25
CA SER A 95 -16.06 -6.70 2.94
C SER A 95 -15.00 -6.76 1.83
N VAL A 96 -15.43 -6.94 0.59
CA VAL A 96 -14.54 -7.07 -0.58
C VAL A 96 -14.66 -5.86 -1.49
N CYS A 97 -13.52 -5.21 -1.73
CA CYS A 97 -13.38 -4.15 -2.71
C CYS A 97 -12.71 -4.70 -3.98
N LEU A 98 -13.35 -4.52 -5.14
CA LEU A 98 -12.88 -5.04 -6.43
C LEU A 98 -11.99 -4.02 -7.15
N TYR A 99 -10.68 -4.27 -7.13
CA TYR A 99 -9.66 -3.32 -7.58
C TYR A 99 -9.23 -3.49 -9.04
N ASP A 100 -9.33 -4.68 -9.62
CA ASP A 100 -9.10 -4.90 -11.05
C ASP A 100 -9.60 -6.28 -11.46
N VAL A 101 -9.71 -6.48 -12.76
CA VAL A 101 -9.92 -7.80 -13.36
C VAL A 101 -8.75 -8.11 -14.27
N ILE A 102 -8.01 -9.16 -13.91
CA ILE A 102 -6.78 -9.55 -14.60
C ILE A 102 -7.11 -10.37 -15.84
N MET A 103 -8.00 -11.34 -15.68
CA MET A 103 -8.39 -12.29 -16.73
C MET A 103 -9.89 -12.58 -16.65
N LEU A 104 -10.51 -12.78 -17.81
CA LEU A 104 -11.86 -13.27 -17.97
C LEU A 104 -11.87 -14.43 -18.97
N ASN A 105 -12.60 -15.50 -18.66
CA ASN A 105 -12.77 -16.68 -19.50
C ASN A 105 -11.44 -17.22 -20.05
N GLY A 106 -10.42 -17.23 -19.19
CA GLY A 106 -9.08 -17.73 -19.52
C GLY A 106 -8.17 -16.79 -20.31
N THR A 107 -8.64 -15.59 -20.67
CA THR A 107 -7.91 -14.60 -21.48
C THR A 107 -7.64 -13.32 -20.68
N GLU A 108 -6.47 -12.71 -20.86
CA GLU A 108 -6.17 -11.38 -20.31
C GLU A 108 -7.07 -10.33 -20.96
N ILE A 109 -7.54 -9.37 -20.17
CA ILE A 109 -8.27 -8.23 -20.74
C ILE A 109 -7.27 -7.16 -21.20
N ASN A 110 -7.11 -7.06 -22.51
CA ASN A 110 -6.32 -6.00 -23.14
C ASN A 110 -7.16 -4.72 -23.34
N SER A 111 -7.54 -4.06 -22.24
CA SER A 111 -8.23 -2.77 -22.25
C SER A 111 -7.70 -1.86 -21.14
N SER A 112 -8.05 -0.58 -21.18
CA SER A 112 -7.60 0.40 -20.18
C SER A 112 -8.04 0.02 -18.77
N TYR A 113 -7.32 0.46 -17.74
CA TYR A 113 -7.72 0.22 -16.35
C TYR A 113 -9.15 0.70 -16.08
N LYS A 114 -9.49 1.90 -16.56
CA LYS A 114 -10.84 2.49 -16.41
C LYS A 114 -11.91 1.61 -17.07
N ASP A 115 -11.64 1.02 -18.23
CA ASP A 115 -12.59 0.12 -18.91
C ASP A 115 -12.73 -1.24 -18.19
N ARG A 116 -11.63 -1.78 -17.65
CA ARG A 116 -11.66 -3.00 -16.81
C ARG A 116 -12.48 -2.76 -15.54
N GLN A 117 -12.31 -1.62 -14.88
CA GLN A 117 -13.13 -1.20 -13.75
C GLN A 117 -14.60 -1.02 -14.09
N LYS A 118 -14.90 -0.42 -15.24
CA LYS A 118 -16.29 -0.32 -15.75
C LYS A 118 -16.90 -1.70 -15.99
N SER A 119 -16.12 -2.61 -16.57
CA SER A 119 -16.54 -4.01 -16.81
C SER A 119 -16.82 -4.76 -15.51
N LEU A 120 -15.95 -4.62 -14.50
CA LEU A 120 -16.18 -5.12 -13.15
C LEU A 120 -17.49 -4.63 -12.57
N LYS A 121 -17.72 -3.30 -12.61
CA LYS A 121 -18.96 -2.70 -12.12
C LYS A 121 -20.20 -3.23 -12.85
N GLY A 122 -20.09 -3.47 -14.15
CA GLY A 122 -21.14 -4.11 -14.94
C GLY A 122 -21.44 -5.55 -14.53
N MET A 123 -20.41 -6.37 -14.30
CA MET A 123 -20.55 -7.79 -13.94
C MET A 123 -21.05 -7.98 -12.49
N PHE A 124 -20.45 -7.26 -11.54
CA PHE A 124 -20.72 -7.45 -10.12
C PHE A 124 -21.86 -6.54 -9.61
N GLY A 125 -22.16 -5.46 -10.32
CA GLY A 125 -23.28 -4.55 -10.07
C GLY A 125 -22.98 -3.48 -9.02
N HIS A 126 -23.69 -2.35 -9.10
CA HIS A 126 -23.54 -1.18 -8.23
C HIS A 126 -24.22 -1.27 -6.86
N LYS A 127 -25.17 -2.20 -6.68
CA LYS A 127 -25.89 -2.46 -5.42
C LYS A 127 -25.54 -3.83 -4.82
N SER A 128 -24.39 -4.38 -5.19
CA SER A 128 -23.90 -5.63 -4.64
C SER A 128 -23.22 -5.39 -3.29
N GLY A 129 -22.98 -6.44 -2.51
CA GLY A 129 -22.11 -6.37 -1.33
C GLY A 129 -20.62 -6.15 -1.66
N PHE A 130 -20.30 -5.75 -2.91
CA PHE A 130 -18.95 -5.41 -3.34
C PHE A 130 -18.80 -3.89 -3.45
N THR A 131 -17.64 -3.40 -3.04
CA THR A 131 -17.24 -2.01 -3.25
C THR A 131 -16.21 -1.92 -4.39
N TYR A 132 -15.96 -0.70 -4.86
CA TYR A 132 -14.98 -0.42 -5.91
C TYR A 132 -14.11 0.74 -5.43
N PRO A 133 -12.81 0.77 -5.77
CA PRO A 133 -11.96 1.85 -5.33
C PRO A 133 -12.36 3.17 -5.99
N ASP A 134 -12.21 4.25 -5.22
CA ASP A 134 -12.15 5.59 -5.78
C ASP A 134 -10.85 5.78 -6.56
N THR A 135 -10.85 6.71 -7.50
CA THR A 135 -9.65 7.12 -8.22
C THR A 135 -9.43 8.60 -8.04
N LEU A 136 -8.18 8.99 -7.82
CA LEU A 136 -7.76 10.38 -7.73
C LEU A 136 -7.18 10.82 -9.07
N GLU A 137 -7.40 12.10 -9.39
CA GLU A 137 -6.71 12.75 -10.50
C GLU A 137 -5.21 12.85 -10.21
N ALA A 138 -4.39 12.75 -11.25
CA ALA A 138 -2.93 12.71 -11.15
C ALA A 138 -2.33 13.93 -10.43
N ASN A 139 -3.00 15.09 -10.52
CA ASN A 139 -2.55 16.36 -9.95
C ASN A 139 -3.11 16.64 -8.54
N SER A 140 -3.80 15.66 -7.93
CA SER A 140 -4.32 15.81 -6.58
C SER A 140 -3.19 15.83 -5.55
N ASP A 141 -3.33 16.66 -4.51
CA ASP A 141 -2.41 16.63 -3.37
C ASP A 141 -2.65 15.36 -2.54
N LEU A 142 -1.87 14.32 -2.84
CA LEU A 142 -1.95 13.02 -2.19
C LEU A 142 -1.70 13.11 -0.68
N LYS A 143 -0.90 14.09 -0.23
CA LYS A 143 -0.53 14.28 1.17
C LYS A 143 -1.74 14.52 2.06
N SER A 144 -2.74 15.24 1.56
CA SER A 144 -3.98 15.56 2.27
C SER A 144 -4.96 14.39 2.36
N HIS A 145 -4.80 13.36 1.51
CA HIS A 145 -5.75 12.27 1.42
C HIS A 145 -5.55 11.26 2.57
N PRO A 146 -6.61 10.70 3.18
CA PRO A 146 -6.50 9.77 4.32
C PRO A 146 -5.93 8.38 3.98
N GLY A 147 -5.42 8.17 2.76
CA GLY A 147 -4.88 6.88 2.32
C GLY A 147 -3.71 6.43 3.20
N ARG A 148 -3.53 5.13 3.38
CA ARG A 148 -2.31 4.52 3.93
C ARG A 148 -1.20 4.48 2.89
N HIS A 149 -1.56 4.21 1.66
CA HIS A 149 -0.70 4.31 0.49
C HIS A 149 -1.58 4.52 -0.74
N PHE A 150 -0.96 4.84 -1.85
CA PHE A 150 -1.61 4.97 -3.14
C PHE A 150 -1.02 3.93 -4.09
N ILE A 151 -1.88 3.26 -4.84
CA ILE A 151 -1.46 2.43 -5.97
C ILE A 151 -1.53 3.31 -7.20
N VAL A 152 -0.47 3.33 -7.99
CA VAL A 152 -0.45 4.04 -9.27
C VAL A 152 -0.41 3.02 -10.38
N LYS A 153 -1.46 3.02 -11.21
CA LYS A 153 -1.56 2.17 -12.40
C LYS A 153 -1.40 3.02 -13.65
N ASP A 154 -0.81 2.45 -14.68
CA ASP A 154 -0.83 3.03 -16.02
C ASP A 154 -2.12 2.59 -16.72
N ASN A 155 -2.99 3.55 -17.05
CA ASN A 155 -4.27 3.29 -17.70
C ASN A 155 -4.12 2.80 -19.14
N SER A 156 -2.98 3.08 -19.78
CA SER A 156 -2.75 2.83 -21.21
C SER A 156 -2.28 1.40 -21.52
N VAL A 157 -1.98 0.60 -20.50
CA VAL A 157 -1.44 -0.75 -20.64
C VAL A 157 -2.34 -1.82 -20.02
N SER A 158 -2.14 -3.07 -20.46
CA SER A 158 -2.83 -4.22 -19.89
C SER A 158 -2.40 -4.47 -18.45
N CYS A 159 -3.12 -5.35 -17.74
CA CYS A 159 -2.84 -5.58 -16.35
C CYS A 159 -1.47 -6.25 -16.12
N LEU A 160 -1.07 -7.17 -17.00
CA LEU A 160 0.20 -7.90 -16.88
C LEU A 160 1.42 -7.09 -17.37
N ASP A 161 1.22 -6.10 -18.23
CA ASP A 161 2.24 -5.14 -18.65
C ASP A 161 2.26 -3.87 -17.78
N SER A 162 1.50 -3.87 -16.68
CA SER A 162 1.33 -2.67 -15.86
C SER A 162 2.63 -2.29 -15.13
N ARG A 163 3.04 -1.03 -15.29
CA ARG A 163 4.11 -0.39 -14.51
C ARG A 163 3.60 0.02 -13.13
N THR A 164 2.90 -0.88 -12.45
CA THR A 164 2.22 -0.54 -11.20
C THR A 164 3.21 -0.38 -10.06
N PHE A 165 3.14 0.75 -9.37
CA PHE A 165 3.93 1.01 -8.18
C PHE A 165 3.08 1.55 -7.03
N VAL A 166 3.66 1.56 -5.84
CA VAL A 166 3.05 2.04 -4.61
C VAL A 166 3.76 3.29 -4.14
N ILE A 167 2.95 4.27 -3.77
CA ILE A 167 3.38 5.49 -3.11
C ILE A 167 2.93 5.42 -1.65
N PRO A 168 3.85 5.38 -0.68
CA PRO A 168 3.48 5.43 0.72
C PRO A 168 2.93 6.81 1.12
N ASN A 169 2.01 6.83 2.08
CA ASN A 169 1.49 8.08 2.64
C ASN A 169 1.92 8.26 4.10
N PHE A 170 3.19 8.56 4.31
CA PHE A 170 3.77 8.84 5.62
C PHE A 170 4.97 9.78 5.51
N TYR A 171 5.31 10.40 6.64
CA TYR A 171 6.61 11.02 6.87
C TYR A 171 7.58 9.99 7.44
N SER A 172 8.86 10.07 7.12
CA SER A 172 9.90 9.27 7.79
C SER A 172 11.07 10.17 8.21
N VAL A 173 11.37 10.17 9.50
CA VAL A 173 12.44 10.98 10.09
C VAL A 173 13.38 10.10 10.91
N LYS A 174 14.59 10.58 11.13
CA LYS A 174 15.58 9.89 11.95
C LYS A 174 15.30 10.12 13.43
N VAL A 175 15.46 9.08 14.25
CA VAL A 175 15.42 9.12 15.72
C VAL A 175 16.52 8.24 16.31
N LEU A 176 16.84 8.45 17.58
CA LEU A 176 17.75 7.58 18.34
C LEU A 176 16.93 6.66 19.25
N ILE A 177 17.44 5.44 19.45
CA ILE A 177 17.00 4.60 20.56
C ILE A 177 17.55 5.19 21.86
N GLU A 178 16.67 5.53 22.80
CA GLU A 178 17.04 5.93 24.15
C GLU A 178 17.38 4.68 24.98
N GLU A 179 16.41 3.77 25.09
CA GLU A 179 16.57 2.52 25.84
C GLU A 179 15.62 1.43 25.33
N LYS A 180 15.98 0.18 25.63
CA LYS A 180 15.13 -1.00 25.42
C LYS A 180 14.35 -1.29 26.69
N TYR A 181 13.04 -1.56 26.58
CA TYR A 181 12.23 -1.97 27.72
C TYR A 181 12.60 -3.39 28.18
N SER A 182 13.03 -3.52 29.44
CA SER A 182 13.37 -4.81 30.04
C SER A 182 12.15 -5.72 30.27
N TYR A 183 11.00 -5.13 30.63
CA TYR A 183 9.76 -5.83 30.96
C TYR A 183 8.78 -5.97 29.78
N ARG A 184 9.11 -5.40 28.62
CA ARG A 184 8.23 -5.39 27.44
C ARG A 184 9.04 -5.66 26.17
N PRO A 185 9.34 -6.94 25.84
CA PRO A 185 10.18 -7.30 24.71
C PRO A 185 9.70 -6.68 23.39
N GLY A 186 10.66 -6.19 22.60
CA GLY A 186 10.40 -5.55 21.31
C GLY A 186 9.91 -4.09 21.42
N TYR A 187 9.79 -3.53 22.62
CA TYR A 187 9.51 -2.09 22.79
C TYR A 187 10.79 -1.32 23.11
N TYR A 188 10.89 -0.12 22.56
CA TYR A 188 12.01 0.80 22.73
C TYR A 188 11.51 2.21 23.00
N LYS A 189 12.17 2.95 23.88
CA LYS A 189 12.00 4.41 23.92
C LYS A 189 12.84 5.04 22.83
N VAL A 190 12.28 6.06 22.18
CA VAL A 190 12.96 6.82 21.13
C VAL A 190 13.02 8.29 21.49
N MET A 191 14.07 8.97 21.01
CA MET A 191 14.35 10.37 21.31
C MET A 191 14.88 11.14 20.10
N PHE A 192 14.73 12.47 20.14
CA PHE A 192 15.47 13.42 19.30
C PHE A 192 16.62 14.05 20.07
N THR A 193 17.58 14.62 19.35
CA THR A 193 18.50 15.62 19.90
C THR A 193 17.86 17.01 19.85
N THR A 194 18.01 17.77 20.92
CA THR A 194 17.58 19.17 21.03
C THR A 194 18.79 20.05 21.40
N PRO A 195 18.69 21.38 21.25
CA PRO A 195 19.74 22.29 21.73
C PRO A 195 20.09 22.12 23.22
N GLU A 196 19.13 21.68 24.03
CA GLU A 196 19.27 21.45 25.48
C GLU A 196 19.68 20.01 25.85
N GLY A 197 19.79 19.09 24.87
CA GLY A 197 20.19 17.70 25.11
C GLY A 197 19.34 16.70 24.32
N TYR A 198 18.58 15.87 25.02
CA TYR A 198 17.75 14.83 24.43
C TYR A 198 16.30 14.95 24.88
N GLU A 199 15.38 14.67 23.96
CA GLU A 199 13.96 14.69 24.26
C GLU A 199 13.30 13.38 23.81
N THR A 200 12.78 12.62 24.77
CA THR A 200 11.98 11.42 24.52
C THR A 200 10.68 11.79 23.82
N ILE A 201 10.33 11.02 22.78
CA ILE A 201 9.11 11.24 21.98
C ILE A 201 8.07 10.13 22.15
N GLY A 202 8.47 8.94 22.58
CA GLY A 202 7.53 7.86 22.88
C GLY A 202 8.11 6.46 22.66
N ASP A 203 7.21 5.51 22.52
CA ASP A 203 7.53 4.09 22.45
C ASP A 203 7.39 3.54 21.02
N LEU A 204 8.42 2.85 20.56
CA LEU A 204 8.46 2.12 19.31
C LEU A 204 8.32 0.62 19.55
N TYR A 205 7.42 -0.05 18.83
CA TYR A 205 7.36 -1.52 18.78
C TYR A 205 8.08 -2.06 17.54
N HIS A 206 9.10 -2.90 17.75
CA HIS A 206 9.84 -3.60 16.73
C HIS A 206 10.35 -4.98 17.23
N PRO A 207 9.61 -6.07 17.02
CA PRO A 207 9.92 -7.37 17.64
C PRO A 207 10.95 -8.22 16.86
N HIS A 208 11.34 -7.80 15.66
CA HIS A 208 12.13 -8.64 14.73
C HIS A 208 13.64 -8.51 14.90
N GLU A 209 14.11 -7.36 15.40
CA GLU A 209 15.52 -7.07 15.59
C GLU A 209 15.73 -6.34 16.92
N GLU A 210 16.82 -6.69 17.59
CA GLU A 210 17.25 -5.99 18.79
C GLU A 210 17.99 -4.71 18.43
N LEU A 211 17.50 -3.57 18.95
CA LEU A 211 18.12 -2.26 18.76
C LEU A 211 18.77 -1.81 20.07
N TYR A 212 19.98 -1.24 19.97
CA TYR A 212 20.74 -0.77 21.13
C TYR A 212 20.59 0.74 21.31
N ALA A 213 20.87 1.23 22.52
CA ALA A 213 20.88 2.66 22.80
C ALA A 213 21.82 3.41 21.85
N ASN A 214 21.41 4.61 21.44
CA ASN A 214 22.10 5.48 20.49
C ASN A 214 22.22 4.92 19.06
N THR A 215 21.54 3.82 18.73
CA THR A 215 21.37 3.41 17.33
C THR A 215 20.45 4.40 16.63
N GLN A 216 20.91 4.96 15.51
CA GLN A 216 20.09 5.80 14.63
C GLN A 216 19.20 4.92 13.77
N ILE A 217 17.90 5.17 13.84
CA ILE A 217 16.88 4.50 13.03
C ILE A 217 15.97 5.54 12.38
N GLN A 218 15.15 5.11 11.43
CA GLN A 218 14.04 5.93 10.98
C GLN A 218 12.71 5.43 11.53
N ILE A 219 11.86 6.37 11.95
CA ILE A 219 10.46 6.11 12.26
C ILE A 219 9.58 6.71 11.19
N ALA A 220 8.48 6.03 10.88
CA ALA A 220 7.44 6.53 9.99
C ALA A 220 6.19 6.91 10.78
N PHE A 221 5.50 7.96 10.35
CA PHE A 221 4.30 8.48 11.02
C PHE A 221 3.42 9.27 10.06
N LYS A 222 2.17 9.53 10.48
CA LYS A 222 1.21 10.34 9.69
C LYS A 222 0.79 11.64 10.35
N LYS A 223 0.93 11.75 11.67
CA LYS A 223 0.39 12.86 12.45
C LYS A 223 1.41 13.36 13.45
N VAL A 224 1.28 14.65 13.76
CA VAL A 224 2.09 15.36 14.75
C VAL A 224 1.14 15.98 15.77
N GLU A 225 1.46 15.82 17.05
CA GLU A 225 0.74 16.47 18.16
C GLU A 225 1.78 17.17 19.04
N ASN A 226 1.53 18.44 19.39
CA ASN A 226 2.46 19.27 20.18
C ASN A 226 3.90 19.28 19.61
N GLY A 227 4.03 19.30 18.28
CA GLY A 227 5.34 19.30 17.62
C GLY A 227 6.07 17.97 17.63
N LYS A 228 5.43 16.84 17.99
CA LYS A 228 6.04 15.50 18.00
C LYS A 228 5.26 14.48 17.17
N PRO A 229 5.94 13.52 16.52
CA PRO A 229 5.25 12.43 15.83
C PRO A 229 4.47 11.58 16.83
N VAL A 230 3.26 11.15 16.46
CA VAL A 230 2.42 10.24 17.24
C VAL A 230 2.06 9.01 16.45
N ASN A 231 1.80 7.90 17.15
CA ASN A 231 1.47 6.60 16.55
C ASN A 231 2.49 6.17 15.47
N PHE A 232 3.76 6.48 15.70
CA PHE A 232 4.83 6.16 14.78
C PHE A 232 5.18 4.67 14.85
N TRP A 233 5.79 4.17 13.78
CA TRP A 233 6.26 2.79 13.66
C TRP A 233 7.65 2.75 13.03
N PHE A 234 8.27 1.58 13.04
CA PHE A 234 9.58 1.39 12.44
C PHE A 234 9.48 1.61 10.94
N SER A 235 10.18 2.61 10.40
CA SER A 235 10.08 2.94 8.98
C SER A 235 10.55 1.78 8.11
N PRO A 236 9.90 1.49 6.96
CA PRO A 236 10.46 0.56 5.98
C PRO A 236 11.75 1.10 5.34
N ILE A 237 12.03 2.39 5.50
CA ILE A 237 13.22 3.06 4.99
C ILE A 237 14.25 3.04 6.11
N GLN A 238 15.14 2.06 6.10
CA GLN A 238 16.24 1.98 7.06
C GLN A 238 17.59 2.09 6.35
N HIS A 239 18.53 2.76 7.00
CA HIS A 239 19.91 2.71 6.55
C HIS A 239 20.46 1.29 6.77
N LYS A 240 21.08 0.68 5.75
CA LYS A 240 21.55 -0.72 5.79
C LYS A 240 22.46 -1.02 6.99
N ASN A 241 23.32 -0.07 7.34
CA ASN A 241 24.32 -0.26 8.39
C ASN A 241 23.91 0.27 9.77
N LYS A 242 22.66 0.74 9.93
CA LYS A 242 22.10 1.35 11.18
C LYS A 242 23.17 1.98 12.08
N PRO A 243 23.73 3.13 11.67
CA PRO A 243 24.88 3.70 12.33
C PRO A 243 24.56 3.98 13.81
N ASN A 244 25.53 3.71 14.66
CA ASN A 244 25.55 4.34 15.98
C ASN A 244 25.74 5.84 15.78
N TYR A 245 25.09 6.63 16.62
CA TYR A 245 25.01 8.10 16.54
C TYR A 245 26.24 8.77 15.90
N ASP A 246 25.97 9.57 14.87
CA ASP A 246 26.85 10.60 14.35
C ASP A 246 26.30 11.98 14.72
N GLU A 247 27.17 12.92 15.10
CA GLU A 247 26.81 14.27 15.56
C GLU A 247 25.96 15.08 14.56
N ALA A 248 25.88 14.62 13.30
CA ALA A 248 25.17 15.26 12.21
C ALA A 248 23.69 14.87 12.08
N GLY A 249 23.15 13.94 12.89
CA GLY A 249 22.14 13.02 12.35
C GLY A 249 20.73 12.95 12.93
N THR A 250 20.32 13.68 13.98
CA THR A 250 18.99 13.40 14.60
C THR A 250 18.30 14.56 15.33
N GLU A 251 18.42 15.78 14.81
CA GLU A 251 17.81 16.95 15.46
C GLU A 251 16.29 16.97 15.37
N ILE A 252 15.65 17.48 16.42
CA ILE A 252 14.21 17.77 16.44
C ILE A 252 13.80 18.82 15.39
N SER A 253 14.76 19.63 14.91
CA SER A 253 14.57 20.62 13.84
C SER A 253 14.02 20.00 12.55
N GLN A 254 14.21 18.69 12.32
CA GLN A 254 13.57 17.94 11.22
C GLN A 254 12.04 18.11 11.19
N ILE A 255 11.39 18.28 12.35
CA ILE A 255 9.94 18.47 12.45
C ILE A 255 9.47 19.81 11.87
N SER A 256 10.34 20.81 11.78
CA SER A 256 10.04 22.07 11.08
C SER A 256 10.09 21.94 9.55
N GLN A 257 10.65 20.84 9.04
CA GLN A 257 10.98 20.60 7.63
C GLN A 257 10.25 19.36 7.07
N LEU A 258 9.10 18.99 7.63
CA LEU A 258 8.41 17.73 7.30
C LEU A 258 8.07 17.53 5.82
N SER A 259 7.92 18.59 5.02
CA SER A 259 7.75 18.47 3.58
C SER A 259 8.89 17.65 2.94
N TYR A 260 10.14 17.92 3.33
CA TYR A 260 11.31 17.19 2.83
C TYR A 260 11.36 15.72 3.26
N PHE A 261 10.67 15.38 4.35
CA PHE A 261 10.64 14.04 4.92
C PHE A 261 9.37 13.27 4.58
N TRP A 262 8.51 13.82 3.72
CA TRP A 262 7.34 13.13 3.21
C TRP A 262 7.71 12.28 2.00
N TYR A 263 7.26 11.03 2.00
CA TYR A 263 7.62 10.04 0.98
C TYR A 263 6.51 9.79 -0.04
N GLY A 264 5.62 10.75 -0.25
CA GLY A 264 4.79 10.74 -1.44
C GLY A 264 5.28 11.75 -2.49
N PRO A 265 4.58 11.90 -3.61
CA PRO A 265 4.89 12.86 -4.65
C PRO A 265 4.37 14.24 -4.25
N GLU A 266 5.27 15.18 -3.96
CA GLU A 266 4.84 16.59 -3.84
C GLU A 266 4.46 17.02 -5.25
N GLN A 267 3.32 17.72 -5.39
CA GLN A 267 2.70 18.08 -6.67
C GLN A 267 3.72 18.07 -7.82
N ALA A 268 3.55 17.14 -8.77
CA ALA A 268 4.30 17.24 -10.01
C ALA A 268 3.98 18.64 -10.58
N ALA A 269 4.94 19.54 -10.52
CA ALA A 269 4.81 20.83 -11.17
C ALA A 269 4.36 20.54 -12.61
N PRO A 270 3.34 21.24 -13.15
CA PRO A 270 2.98 21.05 -14.53
C PRO A 270 4.24 21.28 -15.35
N ILE A 271 4.66 20.24 -16.09
CA ILE A 271 5.71 20.38 -17.09
C ILE A 271 5.12 21.37 -18.08
N LEU A 272 5.55 22.64 -17.98
CA LEU A 272 5.23 23.66 -18.96
C LEU A 272 5.75 23.14 -20.30
N GLY A 273 4.82 22.84 -21.20
CA GLY A 273 5.09 22.48 -22.58
C GLY A 273 5.61 23.65 -23.40
#